data_AF-A0AAD9VHH7-F1
#
_entry.id   AF-A0AAD9VHH7-F1
#
_cell.length_a   1.000
_cell.length_b   1.000
_cell.length_c   1.000
_cell.angle_alpha   90.00
_cell.angle_beta   90.00
_cell.angle_gamma   90.00
#
_symmetry.space_group_name_H-M   'P 1'
#
loop_
_entity.id
_entity.type
_entity.pdbx_description
1 polymer ?
#
loop_
_entity_poly.entity_id
_entity_poly.type
_entity_poly.pdbx_seq_one_letter_code
_entity_poly.pdbx_strand_id
1 'polypeptide(L)'
;MAIVAGSSNQVYNCLLTGDFCTCPSYTFTVLVKMESLMCKHLLAVHLAEALGEFNSKTISDEDFAAYMSFDNTTNDKSSQDPGASALPRN
;
A
#
# COMPACT_ATOMS: atom_id res chain seq x y z
N MET A 1 -9.85 1.55 -3.74
CA MET A 1 -8.83 1.71 -2.67
C MET A 1 -7.58 0.99 -3.13
N ALA A 2 -6.40 1.54 -2.82
CA ALA A 2 -5.12 0.88 -3.09
C ALA A 2 -4.28 0.79 -1.81
N ILE A 3 -3.50 -0.27 -1.72
CA ILE A 3 -2.55 -0.52 -0.63
C ILE A 3 -1.15 -0.40 -1.21
N VAL A 4 -0.31 0.44 -0.62
CA VAL A 4 1.05 0.70 -1.11
C VAL A 4 2.06 0.33 -0.03
N ALA A 5 3.02 -0.54 -0.37
CA ALA A 5 4.17 -0.81 0.48
C ALA A 5 5.25 0.26 0.25
N GLY A 6 5.66 0.93 1.31
CA GLY A 6 6.78 1.88 1.30
C GLY A 6 8.13 1.20 1.53
N SER A 7 9.20 1.97 1.34
CA SER A 7 10.59 1.51 1.51
C SER A 7 10.94 1.03 2.94
N SER A 8 10.14 1.40 3.94
CA SER A 8 10.32 1.01 5.34
C SER A 8 9.52 -0.23 5.75
N ASN A 9 9.06 -1.04 4.78
CA ASN A 9 8.07 -2.11 4.97
C ASN A 9 6.74 -1.64 5.60
N GLN A 10 6.52 -0.33 5.56
CA GLN A 10 5.30 0.27 6.05
C GLN A 10 4.25 0.25 4.96
N VAL A 11 3.08 -0.28 5.27
CA VAL A 11 1.93 -0.28 4.39
C VAL A 11 1.13 1.01 4.58
N TYR A 12 0.67 1.60 3.48
CA TYR A 12 -0.14 2.82 3.45
C TYR A 12 -1.43 2.60 2.66
N ASN A 13 -2.54 3.10 3.20
CA ASN A 13 -3.85 3.03 2.58
C ASN A 13 -4.08 4.30 1.75
N CYS A 14 -4.42 4.12 0.47
CA CYS A 14 -4.70 5.18 -0.48
C CYS A 14 -6.17 5.10 -0.94
N LEU A 15 -6.90 6.20 -0.77
CA LEU A 15 -8.28 6.37 -1.24
C LEU A 15 -8.26 7.26 -2.49
N LEU A 16 -8.45 6.64 -3.64
CA LEU A 16 -8.29 7.30 -4.94
C LEU A 16 -9.38 8.32 -5.23
N THR A 17 -10.62 8.06 -4.78
CA THR A 17 -11.74 8.99 -5.00
C THR A 17 -11.58 10.32 -4.27
N GLY A 18 -10.71 10.39 -3.26
CA GLY A 18 -10.45 11.61 -2.48
C GLY A 18 -8.98 12.02 -2.44
N ASP A 19 -8.13 11.44 -3.31
CA ASP A 19 -6.68 11.63 -3.30
C ASP A 19 -6.09 11.67 -1.88
N PHE A 20 -6.48 10.70 -1.05
CA PHE A 20 -6.09 10.64 0.35
C PHE A 20 -5.14 9.48 0.60
N CYS A 21 -4.10 9.73 1.41
CA CYS A 21 -3.17 8.70 1.86
C CYS A 21 -2.90 8.80 3.35
N THR A 22 -2.85 7.65 4.05
CA THR A 22 -2.55 7.60 5.49
C THR A 22 -1.09 7.90 5.86
N CYS A 23 -0.22 8.16 4.87
CA CYS A 23 1.19 8.42 5.14
C CYS A 23 1.42 9.80 5.81
N PRO A 24 2.39 9.92 6.74
CA PRO A 24 2.67 11.20 7.41
C PRO A 24 3.02 12.35 6.46
N SER A 25 3.66 12.04 5.33
CA SER A 25 4.01 13.03 4.31
C SER A 25 2.79 13.65 3.65
N TYR A 26 1.68 12.92 3.50
CA TYR A 26 0.45 13.47 2.97
C TYR A 26 -0.10 14.54 3.92
N THR A 27 -0.23 14.20 5.20
CA THR A 27 -0.69 15.14 6.23
C THR A 27 0.16 16.41 6.25
N PHE A 28 1.49 16.26 6.23
CA PHE A 28 2.37 17.42 6.33
C PHE A 28 2.45 18.24 5.04
N THR A 29 2.73 17.60 3.91
CA THR A 29 3.01 18.30 2.65
C THR A 29 1.75 18.75 1.93
N VAL A 30 0.69 17.92 1.94
CA VAL A 30 -0.56 18.20 1.22
C VAL A 30 -1.52 18.99 2.09
N LEU A 31 -1.81 18.52 3.31
CA LEU A 31 -2.85 19.14 4.15
C LEU A 31 -2.34 20.38 4.91
N VAL A 32 -1.19 20.28 5.58
CA VAL A 32 -0.68 21.37 6.44
C VAL A 32 0.00 22.45 5.63
N LYS A 33 0.93 22.07 4.75
CA LYS A 33 1.75 23.03 4.00
C LYS A 33 1.19 23.42 2.64
N MET A 34 0.31 22.59 2.07
CA MET A 34 -0.24 22.78 0.72
C MET A 34 0.84 22.97 -0.35
N GLU A 35 2.02 22.36 -0.18
CA GLU A 35 3.17 22.47 -1.08
C GLU A 35 3.07 21.49 -2.26
N SER A 36 2.20 20.49 -2.18
CA SER A 36 2.00 19.49 -3.23
C SER A 36 0.56 19.03 -3.25
N LEU A 37 0.07 18.63 -4.43
CA LEU A 37 -1.29 18.14 -4.60
C LEU A 37 -1.49 16.74 -4.00
N MET A 38 -0.44 15.93 -3.97
CA MET A 38 -0.50 14.54 -3.51
C MET A 38 0.86 14.07 -2.96
N CYS A 39 0.86 12.99 -2.19
CA CYS A 39 2.08 12.33 -1.78
C CYS A 39 2.60 11.37 -2.85
N LYS A 40 3.86 10.93 -2.72
CA LYS A 40 4.46 9.97 -3.65
C LYS A 40 3.72 8.63 -3.76
N HIS A 41 2.97 8.23 -2.73
CA HIS A 41 2.22 6.97 -2.74
C HIS A 41 0.97 7.08 -3.62
N LEU A 42 0.23 8.18 -3.54
CA LEU A 42 -0.89 8.47 -4.45
C LEU A 42 -0.40 8.54 -5.91
N LEU A 43 0.73 9.21 -6.12
CA LEU A 43 1.35 9.24 -7.45
C LEU A 43 1.68 7.84 -7.96
N ALA A 44 2.25 6.98 -7.12
CA ALA A 44 2.56 5.60 -7.48
C ALA A 44 1.29 4.78 -7.82
N VAL A 45 0.19 4.99 -7.10
CA VAL A 45 -1.11 4.35 -7.39
C VAL A 45 -1.65 4.80 -8.74
N HIS A 46 -1.68 6.10 -8.99
CA HIS A 46 -2.13 6.64 -10.28
C HIS A 46 -1.30 6.11 -11.45
N LEU A 47 0.02 5.98 -11.27
CA LEU A 47 0.90 5.38 -12.27
C LEU A 47 0.60 3.89 -12.47
N ALA A 48 0.42 3.12 -11.39
CA ALA A 48 0.09 1.70 -11.47
C ALA A 48 -1.25 1.47 -12.19
N GLU A 49 -2.27 2.30 -11.93
CA GLU A 49 -3.55 2.24 -12.65
C GLU A 49 -3.41 2.58 -14.13
N ALA A 50 -2.69 3.66 -14.44
CA ALA A 50 -2.46 4.08 -15.83
C ALA A 50 -1.70 3.04 -16.65
N LEU A 51 -0.80 2.29 -15.99
CA LEU A 51 -0.03 1.21 -16.59
C LEU A 51 -0.73 -0.16 -16.56
N GLY A 52 -1.79 -0.32 -15.75
CA GLY A 52 -2.43 -1.61 -15.48
C GLY A 52 -1.57 -2.57 -14.63
N GLU A 53 -0.54 -2.06 -13.96
CA GLU A 53 0.44 -2.84 -13.18
C GLU A 53 0.09 -2.83 -11.69
N PHE A 54 -0.93 -3.58 -11.30
CA PHE A 54 -1.38 -3.71 -9.92
C PHE A 54 -1.97 -5.09 -9.62
N ASN A 55 -2.01 -5.46 -8.34
CA ASN A 55 -2.71 -6.66 -7.88
C ASN A 55 -4.09 -6.27 -7.33
N SER A 56 -5.16 -6.86 -7.87
CA SER A 56 -6.52 -6.66 -7.38
C SER A 56 -6.98 -7.88 -6.57
N LYS A 57 -7.64 -7.59 -5.45
CA LYS A 57 -8.23 -8.61 -4.57
C LYS A 57 -9.58 -8.11 -4.07
N THR A 58 -10.60 -8.96 -4.19
CA THR A 58 -11.88 -8.76 -3.51
C THR A 58 -11.76 -9.28 -2.08
N ILE A 59 -12.22 -8.49 -1.11
CA ILE A 59 -12.16 -8.79 0.31
C ILE A 59 -13.55 -8.58 0.93
N SER A 60 -13.81 -9.19 2.08
CA SER A 60 -15.06 -8.95 2.82
C SER A 60 -15.00 -7.62 3.59
N ASP A 61 -16.15 -7.17 4.08
CA ASP A 61 -16.22 -5.94 4.87
C ASP A 61 -15.43 -6.07 6.19
N GLU A 62 -15.38 -7.27 6.77
CA GLU A 62 -14.59 -7.57 7.97
C GLU A 62 -13.08 -7.44 7.70
N ASP A 63 -12.62 -8.01 6.57
CA ASP A 63 -11.23 -7.87 6.12
C ASP A 63 -10.89 -6.41 5.83
N PHE A 64 -11.80 -5.68 5.17
CA PHE A 64 -11.62 -4.26 4.88
C PHE A 64 -11.46 -3.44 6.15
N ALA A 65 -12.34 -3.66 7.15
CA ALA A 65 -12.25 -3.02 8.45
C ALA A 65 -10.91 -3.35 9.12
N ALA A 66 -10.47 -4.62 9.06
CA ALA A 66 -9.19 -5.04 9.58
C ALA A 66 -8.03 -4.25 8.93
N TYR A 67 -7.96 -4.19 7.59
CA TYR A 67 -6.94 -3.43 6.84
C TYR A 67 -6.90 -1.93 7.18
N MET A 68 -8.06 -1.35 7.52
CA MET A 68 -8.17 0.05 7.93
C MET A 68 -7.81 0.28 9.41
N SER A 69 -8.04 -0.72 10.26
CA SER A 69 -7.78 -0.67 11.70
C SER A 69 -6.36 -1.06 12.11
N PHE A 70 -5.49 -1.47 11.17
CA PHE A 70 -4.12 -1.85 11.50
C PHE A 70 -3.30 -0.66 11.99
N ASP A 71 -3.17 -0.58 13.31
CA ASP A 71 -2.11 0.16 13.99
C ASP A 71 -0.79 -0.60 13.83
N ASN A 72 0.27 0.07 13.42
CA ASN A 72 1.58 -0.51 13.08
C ASN A 72 2.40 -1.06 14.26
N THR A 73 1.81 -1.95 15.06
CA THR A 73 2.52 -2.65 16.13
C THR A 73 2.41 -4.16 15.97
N THR A 74 2.85 -4.71 14.85
CA THR A 74 3.34 -6.10 14.80
C THR A 74 4.52 -6.20 13.86
N ASN A 75 5.68 -5.95 14.45
CA ASN A 75 6.89 -6.68 14.14
C ASN A 75 6.57 -8.17 14.34
N ASP A 76 6.39 -8.94 13.26
CA ASP A 76 6.51 -10.38 13.37
C ASP A 76 7.24 -10.97 12.17
N LYS A 77 8.40 -11.53 12.48
CA LYS A 77 9.12 -12.45 11.63
C LYS A 77 8.33 -13.76 11.63
N SER A 78 7.61 -14.06 10.57
CA SER A 78 7.31 -15.46 10.23
C SER A 78 8.19 -15.87 9.06
N SER A 79 9.40 -16.31 9.42
CA SER A 79 10.13 -17.29 8.63
C SER A 79 9.23 -18.52 8.49
N GLN A 80 8.78 -18.82 7.27
CA GLN A 80 8.44 -20.19 6.91
C GLN A 80 8.64 -20.38 5.40
N ASP A 81 9.90 -20.56 5.01
CA ASP A 81 10.23 -21.53 3.97
C ASP A 81 9.97 -22.93 4.56
N PRO A 82 9.39 -23.85 3.78
CA PRO A 82 10.27 -24.81 3.12
C PRO A 82 9.84 -25.16 1.68
N GLY A 83 10.78 -25.00 0.74
CA GLY A 83 11.19 -26.10 -0.13
C GLY A 83 10.39 -26.44 -1.39
N ALA A 84 11.10 -26.31 -2.53
CA ALA A 84 10.97 -27.01 -3.82
C ALA A 84 9.82 -26.56 -4.76
N SER A 85 10.05 -26.29 -6.05
CA SER A 85 11.00 -26.91 -6.97
C SER A 85 11.56 -25.92 -8.02
N ALA A 86 12.83 -26.13 -8.36
CA ALA A 86 13.44 -25.57 -9.55
C ALA A 86 12.77 -26.15 -10.80
N LEU A 87 12.35 -25.30 -11.74
CA LEU A 87 12.05 -25.72 -13.10
C LEU A 87 13.35 -25.67 -13.93
N PRO A 88 13.69 -26.73 -14.67
CA PRO A 88 14.85 -26.73 -15.55
C PRO A 88 14.61 -25.81 -16.74
N ARG A 89 15.60 -24.97 -17.03
CA ARG A 89 15.72 -24.23 -18.28
C ARG A 89 16.09 -25.25 -19.37
N ASN A 90 15.17 -25.50 -20.30
CA ASN A 90 15.50 -26.06 -21.61
C ASN A 90 15.59 -24.93 -22.64
#